data_AF-A0A131YFR6-F1
#
_entry.id   AF-A0A131YFR6-F1
#
_cell.length_a   1.000
_cell.length_b   1.000
_cell.length_c   1.000
_cell.angle_alpha   90.00
_cell.angle_beta   90.00
_cell.angle_gamma   90.00
#
_symmetry.space_group_name_H-M   'P 1'
#
loop_
_entity.id
_entity.type
_entity.pdbx_description
1 polymer ?
#
loop_
_entity_poly.entity_id
_entity_poly.type
_entity_poly.pdbx_seq_one_letter_code
_entity_poly.pdbx_strand_id
1 'polypeptide(L)'
;MFRRDHSKVRDMDSMINLMRYNDYKNDPLARCNCTPPYSAENAISARSDLNPADGVYPFPSLGHRAHGGTDMKLTNSSLFKRFEFVSVSGPTWTQQPPFRWSTSGFKDRHEGHPDLWKFEPFIHHWFLMPPEELRYEIEQSGSSVTAEEIIIFF
;
A
#
# COMPACT_ATOMS: atom_id res chain seq x y z
N MET A 1 -13.96 -5.43 7.03
CA MET A 1 -12.83 -5.28 7.95
C MET A 1 -12.85 -3.92 8.64
N PHE A 2 -12.87 -2.80 7.91
CA PHE A 2 -12.92 -1.46 8.52
C PHE A 2 -13.94 -1.32 9.66
N ARG A 3 -15.23 -1.66 9.45
CA ARG A 3 -16.27 -1.62 10.49
C ARG A 3 -15.86 -2.28 11.82
N ARG A 4 -15.08 -3.37 11.78
CA ARG A 4 -14.63 -4.12 12.96
C ARG A 4 -13.40 -3.48 13.61
N ASP A 5 -12.48 -2.96 12.81
CA ASP A 5 -11.11 -2.67 13.27
C ASP A 5 -10.73 -1.19 13.28
N HIS A 6 -11.52 -0.29 12.67
CA HIS A 6 -11.18 1.14 12.61
C HIS A 6 -11.02 1.77 14.01
N SER A 7 -11.78 1.31 15.01
CA SER A 7 -11.71 1.82 16.38
C SER A 7 -10.47 1.35 17.16
N LYS A 8 -9.71 0.41 16.60
CA LYS A 8 -8.42 -0.07 17.16
C LYS A 8 -7.25 0.84 16.76
N VAL A 9 -7.44 1.73 15.79
CA VAL A 9 -6.42 2.70 15.39
C VAL A 9 -6.35 3.82 16.43
N ARG A 10 -5.17 3.98 17.04
CA ARG A 10 -4.90 4.95 18.12
C ARG A 10 -3.73 5.88 17.81
N ASP A 11 -2.92 5.54 16.82
CA ASP A 11 -1.67 6.21 16.47
C ASP A 11 -1.28 5.87 15.02
N MET A 12 -0.12 6.40 14.57
CA MET A 12 0.39 6.17 13.21
C MET A 12 0.66 4.67 12.95
N ASP A 13 1.28 3.97 13.90
CA ASP A 13 1.66 2.56 13.71
C ASP A 13 0.45 1.64 13.60
N SER A 14 -0.56 1.84 14.44
CA SER A 14 -1.83 1.10 14.36
C SER A 14 -2.61 1.43 13.08
N MET A 15 -2.50 2.65 12.54
CA MET A 15 -3.04 2.99 11.23
C MET A 15 -2.29 2.27 10.10
N ILE A 16 -0.95 2.28 10.13
CA ILE A 16 -0.11 1.54 9.18
C ILE A 16 -0.49 0.05 9.20
N ASN A 17 -0.61 -0.55 10.38
CA ASN A 17 -1.01 -1.94 10.55
C ASN A 17 -2.39 -2.23 9.95
N LEU A 18 -3.38 -1.36 10.16
CA LEU A 18 -4.71 -1.52 9.56
C LEU A 18 -4.65 -1.41 8.04
N MET A 19 -3.97 -0.41 7.50
CA MET A 19 -3.88 -0.17 6.06
C MET A 19 -3.05 -1.24 5.33
N ARG A 20 -2.12 -1.89 6.03
CA ARG A 20 -1.30 -3.01 5.52
C ARG A 20 -1.90 -4.37 5.85
N TYR A 21 -3.09 -4.41 6.46
CA TYR A 21 -3.68 -5.66 6.95
C TYR A 21 -4.07 -6.61 5.81
N ASN A 22 -3.54 -7.83 5.89
CA ASN A 22 -3.98 -8.96 5.09
C ASN A 22 -3.69 -10.26 5.82
N ASP A 23 -4.73 -10.84 6.43
CA ASP A 23 -4.68 -12.15 7.08
C ASP A 23 -5.69 -13.11 6.44
N TYR A 24 -5.74 -13.12 5.10
CA TYR A 24 -6.84 -13.73 4.34
C TYR A 24 -7.11 -15.22 4.63
N LYS A 25 -6.11 -15.96 5.09
CA LYS A 25 -6.28 -17.39 5.45
C LYS A 25 -7.02 -17.58 6.78
N ASN A 26 -6.92 -16.61 7.70
CA ASN A 26 -7.46 -16.71 9.05
C ASN A 26 -8.67 -15.79 9.29
N ASP A 27 -8.75 -14.66 8.58
CA ASP A 27 -9.83 -13.69 8.78
C ASP A 27 -11.16 -14.22 8.20
N PRO A 28 -12.21 -14.39 9.01
CA PRO A 28 -13.51 -14.84 8.51
C PRO A 28 -14.13 -13.87 7.48
N LEU A 29 -13.73 -12.59 7.47
CA LEU A 29 -14.20 -11.60 6.49
C LEU A 29 -13.52 -11.75 5.12
N ALA A 30 -12.47 -12.57 5.00
CA ALA A 30 -11.81 -12.84 3.73
C ALA A 30 -12.43 -14.01 2.94
N ARG A 31 -13.40 -14.71 3.55
CA ARG A 31 -14.04 -15.89 2.97
C ARG A 31 -14.86 -15.55 1.73
N CYS A 32 -14.86 -16.47 0.76
CA CYS A 32 -15.75 -16.45 -0.39
C CYS A 32 -16.33 -17.84 -0.66
N ASN A 33 -17.38 -17.91 -1.48
CA ASN A 33 -17.86 -19.17 -2.04
C ASN A 33 -16.94 -19.57 -3.21
N CYS A 34 -15.73 -20.01 -2.86
CA CYS A 34 -14.60 -20.25 -3.73
C CYS A 34 -13.80 -21.45 -3.20
N THR A 35 -12.86 -21.98 -3.98
CA THR A 35 -11.94 -23.04 -3.55
C THR A 35 -10.50 -22.60 -3.83
N PRO A 36 -9.64 -22.40 -2.80
CA PRO A 36 -9.92 -22.49 -1.35
C PRO A 36 -10.98 -21.47 -0.89
N PRO A 37 -11.61 -21.63 0.30
CA PRO A 37 -12.77 -20.83 0.74
C PRO A 37 -12.41 -19.43 1.25
N TYR A 38 -11.37 -18.83 0.67
CA TYR A 38 -10.87 -17.49 0.96
C TYR A 38 -10.26 -16.89 -0.32
N SER A 39 -10.12 -15.57 -0.34
CA SER A 39 -9.29 -14.89 -1.34
C SER A 39 -8.43 -13.85 -0.67
N ALA A 40 -7.15 -13.82 -1.04
CA ALA A 40 -6.20 -12.79 -0.66
C ALA A 40 -6.53 -11.40 -1.21
N GLU A 41 -7.51 -11.31 -2.12
CA GLU A 41 -8.13 -10.05 -2.55
C GLU A 41 -9.00 -9.43 -1.44
N ASN A 42 -9.64 -10.26 -0.61
CA ASN A 42 -10.57 -9.81 0.42
C ASN A 42 -9.82 -9.36 1.69
N ALA A 43 -9.00 -8.34 1.57
CA ALA A 43 -8.22 -7.73 2.64
C ALA A 43 -8.20 -6.19 2.50
N ILE A 44 -7.64 -5.47 3.48
CA ILE A 44 -7.43 -4.02 3.31
C ILE A 44 -6.31 -3.78 2.28
N SER A 45 -5.23 -4.54 2.37
CA SER A 45 -4.15 -4.53 1.38
C SER A 45 -4.11 -5.87 0.64
N ALA A 46 -4.80 -5.94 -0.50
CA ALA A 46 -4.95 -7.17 -1.27
C ALA A 46 -3.60 -7.78 -1.71
N ARG A 47 -3.56 -9.10 -1.82
CA ARG A 47 -2.41 -9.92 -2.27
C ARG A 47 -2.88 -11.00 -3.26
N SER A 48 -3.50 -10.62 -4.37
CA SER A 48 -4.02 -11.57 -5.35
C SER A 48 -2.94 -12.51 -5.91
N ASP A 49 -1.66 -12.14 -5.82
CA ASP A 49 -0.52 -13.01 -6.16
C ASP A 49 -0.43 -14.27 -5.30
N LEU A 50 -0.99 -14.25 -4.09
CA LEU A 50 -0.97 -15.39 -3.16
C LEU A 50 -2.15 -16.35 -3.32
N ASN A 51 -3.15 -15.99 -4.14
CA ASN A 51 -4.24 -16.90 -4.48
C ASN A 51 -3.69 -18.05 -5.35
N PRO A 52 -4.09 -19.31 -5.12
CA PRO A 52 -3.74 -20.41 -6.02
C PRO A 52 -4.24 -20.16 -7.44
N ALA A 53 -3.37 -20.36 -8.44
CA ALA A 53 -3.70 -20.18 -9.85
C ALA A 53 -4.73 -21.19 -10.38
N ASP A 54 -4.78 -22.38 -9.76
CA ASP A 54 -5.74 -23.46 -10.00
C ASP A 54 -6.99 -23.37 -9.11
N GLY A 55 -7.13 -22.29 -8.33
CA GLY A 55 -8.30 -22.06 -7.50
C GLY A 55 -9.57 -21.77 -8.31
N VAL A 56 -10.73 -22.10 -7.73
CA VAL A 56 -12.05 -21.84 -8.30
C VAL A 56 -12.64 -20.61 -7.64
N TYR A 57 -12.82 -19.54 -8.42
CA TYR A 57 -13.31 -18.25 -7.92
C TYR A 57 -14.61 -17.87 -8.63
N PRO A 58 -15.58 -17.27 -7.93
CA PRO A 58 -16.87 -16.93 -8.52
C PRO A 58 -16.79 -15.79 -9.56
N PHE A 59 -15.72 -14.99 -9.53
CA PHE A 59 -15.43 -13.96 -10.53
C PHE A 59 -13.92 -13.63 -10.56
N PRO A 60 -13.39 -13.09 -11.68
CA PRO A 60 -11.94 -12.99 -11.92
C PRO A 60 -11.14 -12.20 -10.88
N SER A 61 -11.74 -11.16 -10.28
CA SER A 61 -11.05 -10.31 -9.31
C SER A 61 -10.60 -11.05 -8.04
N LEU A 62 -11.26 -12.15 -7.67
CA LEU A 62 -10.87 -12.95 -6.50
C LEU A 62 -9.74 -13.94 -6.80
N GLY A 63 -9.33 -14.10 -8.06
CA GLY A 63 -8.37 -15.10 -8.48
C GLY A 63 -6.90 -14.70 -8.35
N HIS A 64 -6.02 -15.54 -8.92
CA HIS A 64 -4.58 -15.30 -9.00
C HIS A 64 -4.26 -14.23 -10.04
N ARG A 65 -3.66 -13.11 -9.60
CA ARG A 65 -3.35 -11.96 -10.46
C ARG A 65 -2.09 -11.25 -9.95
N ALA A 66 -1.32 -10.65 -10.85
CA ALA A 66 -0.28 -9.68 -10.51
C ALA A 66 -0.91 -8.34 -10.08
N HIS A 67 -1.69 -8.37 -8.99
CA HIS A 67 -2.54 -7.29 -8.52
C HIS A 67 -2.65 -7.30 -6.99
N GLY A 68 -2.79 -6.13 -6.38
CA GLY A 68 -2.96 -6.01 -4.94
C GLY A 68 -2.76 -4.57 -4.46
N GLY A 69 -2.69 -4.39 -3.14
CA GLY A 69 -2.26 -3.12 -2.58
C GLY A 69 -0.76 -2.93 -2.80
N THR A 70 -0.35 -1.89 -3.53
CA THR A 70 1.05 -1.65 -3.93
C THR A 70 1.76 -0.62 -3.08
N ASP A 71 1.06 0.09 -2.20
CA ASP A 71 1.64 1.05 -1.29
C ASP A 71 0.75 1.27 -0.05
N MET A 72 1.16 2.20 0.80
CA MET A 72 0.32 2.89 1.76
C MET A 72 0.91 4.28 1.97
N LYS A 73 0.05 5.30 2.07
CA LYS A 73 0.43 6.69 2.34
C LYS A 73 -0.40 7.19 3.52
N LEU A 74 0.25 7.83 4.49
CA LEU A 74 -0.39 8.28 5.72
C LEU A 74 0.21 9.61 6.19
N THR A 75 -0.64 10.56 6.53
CA THR A 75 -0.24 11.80 7.20
C THR A 75 -1.12 12.05 8.42
N ASN A 76 -0.69 12.95 9.29
CA ASN A 76 -1.48 13.46 10.40
C ASN A 76 -1.40 14.99 10.44
N SER A 77 -2.16 15.63 11.32
CA SER A 77 -2.20 17.09 11.39
C SER A 77 -0.83 17.74 11.66
N SER A 78 0.10 17.05 12.31
CA SER A 78 1.46 17.54 12.55
C SER A 78 2.37 17.38 11.33
N LEU A 79 2.33 16.23 10.67
CA LEU A 79 3.11 15.95 9.45
C LEU A 79 2.64 16.83 8.29
N PHE A 80 1.32 16.97 8.12
CA PHE A 80 0.73 17.79 7.06
C PHE A 80 1.21 19.24 7.10
N LYS A 81 1.31 19.84 8.29
CA LYS A 81 1.84 21.20 8.49
C LYS A 81 3.29 21.37 8.04
N ARG A 82 4.05 20.27 7.96
CA ARG A 82 5.44 20.24 7.51
C ARG A 82 5.58 19.69 6.10
N PHE A 83 4.47 19.49 5.38
CA PHE A 83 4.45 18.83 4.07
C PHE A 83 5.11 17.44 4.12
N GLU A 84 4.86 16.71 5.20
CA GLU A 84 5.38 15.37 5.43
C GLU A 84 4.26 14.33 5.32
N PHE A 85 4.65 13.12 4.90
CA PHE A 85 3.81 11.94 5.02
C PHE A 85 4.67 10.68 5.16
N VAL A 86 4.14 9.68 5.83
CA VAL A 86 4.69 8.33 5.87
C VAL A 86 4.23 7.59 4.61
N SER A 87 5.14 6.88 3.95
CA SER A 87 4.79 5.92 2.91
C SER A 87 5.41 4.56 3.18
N VAL A 88 4.76 3.50 2.71
CA VAL A 88 5.37 2.17 2.53
C VAL A 88 5.14 1.79 1.08
N SER A 89 6.21 1.48 0.33
CA SER A 89 6.11 1.02 -1.05
C SER A 89 6.13 -0.51 -1.14
N GLY A 90 5.36 -1.05 -2.07
CA GLY A 90 5.25 -2.49 -2.36
C GLY A 90 4.10 -3.22 -1.65
N PRO A 91 3.83 -4.48 -2.06
CA PRO A 91 2.82 -5.32 -1.43
C PRO A 91 3.01 -5.52 0.07
N THR A 92 1.91 -5.68 0.82
CA THR A 92 1.99 -5.95 2.26
C THR A 92 2.75 -7.23 2.55
N TRP A 93 3.65 -7.19 3.54
CA TRP A 93 4.43 -8.33 4.01
C TRP A 93 4.38 -8.50 5.54
N THR A 94 3.51 -7.75 6.23
CA THR A 94 3.39 -7.79 7.70
C THR A 94 2.90 -9.15 8.20
N GLN A 95 1.95 -9.76 7.49
CA GLN A 95 1.37 -11.07 7.82
C GLN A 95 1.52 -12.07 6.66
N GLN A 96 2.17 -11.65 5.58
CA GLN A 96 2.30 -12.41 4.33
C GLN A 96 3.76 -12.45 3.92
N PRO A 97 4.20 -13.46 3.13
CA PRO A 97 5.55 -13.44 2.60
C PRO A 97 5.77 -12.20 1.73
N PRO A 98 6.94 -11.53 1.82
CA PRO A 98 7.29 -10.45 0.92
C PRO A 98 7.14 -10.87 -0.55
N PHE A 99 6.59 -9.99 -1.37
CA PHE A 99 6.48 -10.26 -2.80
C PHE A 99 7.87 -10.23 -3.44
N ARG A 100 8.11 -11.19 -4.35
CA ARG A 100 9.35 -11.26 -5.12
C ARG A 100 9.07 -11.66 -6.56
N TRP A 101 9.50 -10.83 -7.52
CA TRP A 101 9.25 -11.06 -8.94
C TRP A 101 9.80 -12.40 -9.42
N SER A 102 11.07 -12.69 -9.14
CA SER A 102 11.78 -13.90 -9.58
C SER A 102 11.15 -15.22 -9.12
N THR A 103 10.35 -15.20 -8.05
CA THR A 103 9.65 -16.39 -7.52
C THR A 103 8.14 -16.30 -7.65
N SER A 104 7.60 -15.23 -8.22
CA SER A 104 6.15 -14.99 -8.30
C SER A 104 5.43 -15.87 -9.33
N GLY A 105 6.15 -16.35 -10.35
CA GLY A 105 5.57 -17.05 -11.50
C GLY A 105 4.96 -16.11 -12.56
N PHE A 106 4.89 -14.80 -12.29
CA PHE A 106 4.45 -13.79 -13.26
C PHE A 106 5.52 -13.51 -14.32
N LYS A 107 5.09 -13.21 -15.54
CA LYS A 107 5.96 -12.92 -16.70
C LYS A 107 5.87 -11.46 -17.15
N ASP A 108 5.19 -10.64 -16.36
CA ASP A 108 5.00 -9.22 -16.57
C ASP A 108 6.34 -8.49 -16.65
N ARG A 109 6.42 -7.45 -17.50
CA ARG A 109 7.60 -6.59 -17.56
C ARG A 109 7.66 -5.68 -16.34
N HIS A 110 8.86 -5.54 -15.78
CA HIS A 110 9.07 -4.84 -14.50
C HIS A 110 10.48 -4.23 -14.43
N GLU A 111 11.01 -3.74 -15.55
CA GLU A 111 12.31 -3.10 -15.61
C GLU A 111 12.36 -1.89 -14.65
N GLY A 112 13.41 -1.82 -13.83
CA GLY A 112 13.57 -0.79 -12.80
C GLY A 112 12.89 -1.12 -11.47
N HIS A 113 12.07 -2.17 -11.38
CA HIS A 113 11.57 -2.65 -10.10
C HIS A 113 12.65 -3.44 -9.33
N PRO A 114 12.68 -3.35 -8.00
CA PRO A 114 13.42 -4.30 -7.17
C PRO A 114 12.83 -5.70 -7.33
N ASP A 115 13.68 -6.73 -7.27
CA ASP A 115 13.19 -8.12 -7.28
C ASP A 115 12.37 -8.43 -6.02
N LEU A 116 12.89 -8.09 -4.84
CA LEU A 116 12.24 -8.29 -3.55
C LEU A 116 11.61 -6.98 -3.05
N TRP A 117 10.30 -7.02 -2.78
CA TRP A 117 9.55 -5.91 -2.19
C TRP A 117 9.39 -6.12 -0.69
N LYS A 118 10.34 -5.58 0.08
CA LYS A 118 10.35 -5.62 1.54
C LYS A 118 10.82 -4.28 2.12
N PHE A 119 10.15 -3.20 1.71
CA PHE A 119 10.45 -1.86 2.21
C PHE A 119 9.73 -1.60 3.53
N GLU A 120 10.42 -0.88 4.42
CA GLU A 120 9.89 -0.37 5.67
C GLU A 120 9.21 1.00 5.46
N PRO A 121 8.38 1.47 6.42
CA PRO A 121 7.85 2.83 6.39
C PRO A 121 8.95 3.90 6.31
N PHE A 122 8.72 4.91 5.48
CA PHE A 122 9.62 6.05 5.29
C PHE A 122 8.85 7.37 5.40
N ILE A 123 9.42 8.35 6.09
CA ILE A 123 8.85 9.71 6.19
C ILE A 123 9.43 10.56 5.06
N HIS A 124 8.55 11.04 4.19
CA HIS A 124 8.91 11.99 3.14
C HIS A 124 8.89 13.42 3.68
N HIS A 125 9.87 14.21 3.28
CA HIS A 125 9.98 15.63 3.61
C HIS A 125 9.90 16.43 2.31
N TRP A 126 8.82 17.22 2.15
CA TRP A 126 8.66 18.10 1.01
C TRP A 126 8.79 19.54 1.46
N PHE A 127 9.42 20.36 0.63
CA PHE A 127 9.59 21.78 0.92
C PHE A 127 8.81 22.59 -0.10
N LEU A 128 7.92 23.47 0.37
CA LEU A 128 7.21 24.43 -0.50
C LEU A 128 8.18 25.37 -1.23
N MET A 129 9.31 25.65 -0.58
CA MET A 129 10.44 26.31 -1.21
C MET A 129 11.67 25.44 -0.99
N PRO A 130 12.46 25.16 -2.03
CA PRO A 130 13.74 24.50 -1.85
C PRO A 130 14.58 25.21 -0.77
N PRO A 131 15.51 24.48 -0.10
CA PRO A 131 16.63 25.08 0.61
C PRO A 131 17.24 26.21 -0.21
N GLU A 132 17.81 27.24 0.41
CA GLU A 132 18.31 28.43 -0.30
C GLU A 132 19.26 28.07 -1.45
N GLU A 133 20.01 26.96 -1.31
CA GLU A 133 20.87 26.34 -2.31
C GLU A 133 20.16 25.87 -3.60
N LEU A 134 18.88 25.51 -3.52
CA LEU A 134 18.06 24.96 -4.61
C LEU A 134 17.03 25.98 -5.14
N ARG A 135 16.92 27.17 -4.53
CA ARG A 135 15.99 28.24 -4.98
C ARG A 135 16.35 28.82 -6.34
N TYR A 136 17.65 28.91 -6.63
CA TYR A 136 18.14 29.46 -7.89
C TYR A 136 17.67 28.65 -9.12
N GLU A 137 17.47 27.33 -8.97
CA GLU A 137 17.02 26.46 -10.06
C GLU A 137 15.51 26.54 -10.30
N ILE A 138 14.70 26.72 -9.23
CA ILE A 138 13.23 26.70 -9.33
C ILE A 138 12.66 28.06 -9.74
N GLU A 139 13.30 29.19 -9.43
CA GLU A 139 12.87 30.51 -9.89
C GLU A 139 12.79 30.64 -11.42
N GLN A 140 13.49 29.77 -12.16
CA GLN A 140 13.34 29.68 -13.63
C GLN A 140 12.08 28.92 -14.10
N SER A 141 11.35 28.23 -13.21
CA SER A 141 10.29 27.26 -13.57
C SER A 141 8.85 27.63 -13.13
N GLY A 142 8.67 28.65 -12.28
CA GLY A 142 7.44 29.43 -12.11
C GLY A 142 6.11 28.69 -11.81
N SER A 143 5.95 27.98 -10.69
CA SER A 143 4.62 27.45 -10.27
C SER A 143 4.38 27.50 -8.77
N SER A 144 3.16 27.88 -8.34
CA SER A 144 2.70 27.92 -6.93
C SER A 144 1.43 27.07 -6.73
N VAL A 145 1.31 26.38 -5.59
CA VAL A 145 0.15 25.53 -5.22
C VAL A 145 -0.16 25.67 -3.72
N THR A 146 -1.45 25.70 -3.35
CA THR A 146 -1.96 25.68 -1.96
C THR A 146 -2.87 24.46 -1.73
N ALA A 147 -3.00 23.97 -0.48
CA ALA A 147 -3.88 22.84 -0.14
C ALA A 147 -4.45 22.91 1.30
N GLU A 148 -5.76 22.67 1.43
CA GLU A 148 -6.47 22.26 2.66
C GLU A 148 -7.11 20.87 2.45
N GLU A 149 -7.32 20.12 3.55
CA GLU A 149 -7.91 18.76 3.72
C GLU A 149 -6.94 17.59 3.98
N ILE A 150 -7.38 16.66 4.86
CA ILE A 150 -6.72 15.36 5.11
C ILE A 150 -6.94 14.49 3.88
N ILE A 151 -5.90 14.37 3.04
CA ILE A 151 -5.93 13.58 1.81
C ILE A 151 -5.31 12.20 2.10
N ILE A 152 -6.12 11.15 1.98
CA ILE A 152 -5.63 9.79 1.81
C ILE A 152 -5.43 9.59 0.30
N PHE A 153 -4.18 9.45 -0.14
CA PHE A 153 -3.88 9.12 -1.53
C PHE A 153 -4.10 7.61 -1.74
N PHE A 154 -5.13 7.24 -2.50
CA PHE A 154 -5.30 5.89 -3.05
C PHE A 154 -4.27 5.67 -4.16
#